data_AF-A0A5C7TK04-F1
#
_entry.id   AF-A0A5C7TK04-F1
#
_cell.length_a   1.000
_cell.length_b   1.000
_cell.length_c   1.000
_cell.angle_alpha   90.00
_cell.angle_beta   90.00
_cell.angle_gamma   90.00
#
_symmetry.space_group_name_H-M   'P 1'
#
loop_
_entity.id
_entity.type
_entity.pdbx_description
1 polymer ?
#
loop_
_entity_poly.entity_id
_entity_poly.type
_entity_poly.pdbx_seq_one_letter_code
_entity_poly.pdbx_strand_id
1 'polypeptide(L)'
;MDKQQQNNEPMTEQQTSEWVRAQFQKANLFLAEQGVVMDTVAVQESRYLPPFVAVWKINGIDRKSYWAITGDLPTDVMALSGAANAREALRAFSFRWQMQAQQLMEAGVQDQTGADYVKLLISRAEQIYQLFEADDFWNSQPV
;
A
#
# COMPACT_ATOMS: atom_id res chain seq x y z
N MET A 1 -11.73 3.50 34.52
CA MET A 1 -10.37 2.94 34.33
C MET A 1 -10.57 1.90 33.26
N ASP A 2 -10.53 2.28 31.99
CA ASP A 2 -10.91 1.35 30.92
C ASP A 2 -9.83 1.41 29.85
N LYS A 3 -8.76 0.68 30.13
CA LYS A 3 -7.76 0.32 29.14
C LYS A 3 -8.45 -0.61 28.17
N GLN A 4 -8.89 -0.08 27.03
CA GLN A 4 -9.26 -0.91 25.88
C GLN A 4 -7.99 -1.65 25.42
N GLN A 5 -7.88 -2.90 25.84
CA GLN A 5 -7.00 -3.88 25.23
C GLN A 5 -7.54 -4.11 23.81
N GLN A 6 -6.87 -3.54 22.81
CA GLN A 6 -7.04 -3.97 21.43
C GLN A 6 -6.52 -5.41 21.34
N ASN A 7 -7.46 -6.37 21.36
CA ASN A 7 -7.17 -7.77 21.10
C ASN A 7 -6.68 -7.91 19.66
N ASN A 8 -5.40 -8.23 19.48
CA ASN A 8 -4.82 -8.70 18.21
C ASN A 8 -5.27 -10.14 17.94
N GLU A 9 -6.58 -10.38 17.79
CA GLU A 9 -7.04 -11.66 17.28
C GLU A 9 -6.80 -11.71 15.76
N PRO A 10 -6.22 -12.81 15.24
CA PRO A 10 -6.06 -12.98 13.80
C PRO A 10 -7.44 -12.93 13.14
N MET A 11 -7.54 -12.16 12.05
CA MET A 11 -8.78 -12.04 11.27
C MET A 11 -9.25 -13.42 10.81
N THR A 12 -10.56 -13.66 10.86
CA THR A 12 -11.15 -14.86 10.24
C THR A 12 -11.01 -14.81 8.72
N GLU A 13 -11.10 -15.95 8.04
CA GLU A 13 -11.05 -16.01 6.57
C GLU A 13 -12.10 -15.11 5.91
N GLN A 14 -13.30 -15.04 6.48
CA GLN A 14 -14.36 -14.16 6.00
C GLN A 14 -13.96 -12.68 6.15
N GLN A 15 -13.47 -12.28 7.33
CA GLN A 15 -13.01 -10.90 7.57
C GLN A 15 -11.86 -10.54 6.65
N THR A 16 -10.92 -11.47 6.41
CA THR A 16 -9.83 -11.30 5.47
C THR A 16 -10.36 -11.08 4.05
N SER A 17 -11.29 -11.92 3.59
CA SER A 17 -11.89 -11.77 2.26
C SER A 17 -12.62 -10.43 2.09
N GLU A 18 -13.37 -10.00 3.11
CA GLU A 18 -14.06 -8.71 3.12
C GLU A 18 -13.07 -7.54 3.06
N TRP A 19 -11.99 -7.61 3.86
CA TRP A 19 -10.95 -6.59 3.87
C TRP A 19 -10.22 -6.53 2.52
N VAL A 20 -9.86 -7.67 1.93
CA VAL A 20 -9.21 -7.74 0.61
C VAL A 20 -10.09 -7.08 -0.45
N ARG A 21 -11.40 -7.36 -0.45
CA ARG A 21 -12.36 -6.72 -1.35
C ARG A 21 -12.44 -5.21 -1.15
N ALA A 22 -12.48 -4.74 0.10
CA ALA A 22 -12.51 -3.32 0.43
C ALA A 22 -11.23 -2.61 -0.04
N GLN A 23 -10.06 -3.22 0.18
CA GLN A 23 -8.78 -2.67 -0.25
C GLN A 23 -8.64 -2.64 -1.78
N PHE A 24 -9.22 -3.62 -2.49
CA PHE A 24 -9.28 -3.61 -3.94
C PHE A 24 -10.18 -2.49 -4.47
N GLN A 25 -11.34 -2.28 -3.87
CA GLN A 25 -12.24 -1.16 -4.23
C GLN A 25 -11.56 0.19 -4.01
N LYS A 26 -10.82 0.36 -2.91
CA LYS A 26 -10.03 1.56 -2.63
C LYS A 26 -8.96 1.80 -3.71
N ALA A 27 -8.26 0.75 -4.15
CA ALA A 27 -7.25 0.85 -5.21
C ALA A 27 -7.88 1.27 -6.55
N ASN A 28 -9.03 0.67 -6.91
CA ASN A 28 -9.75 1.01 -8.14
C ASN A 28 -10.25 2.46 -8.15
N LEU A 29 -10.79 2.94 -7.03
CA LEU A 29 -11.21 4.34 -6.91
C LEU A 29 -10.03 5.30 -7.10
N PHE A 30 -8.92 5.03 -6.42
CA PHE A 30 -7.73 5.88 -6.52
C PHE A 30 -7.14 5.90 -7.94
N LEU A 31 -7.10 4.75 -8.63
CA LEU A 31 -6.71 4.70 -10.04
C LEU A 31 -7.61 5.56 -10.92
N ALA A 32 -8.93 5.50 -10.71
CA ALA A 32 -9.89 6.30 -11.47
C ALA A 32 -9.70 7.81 -11.22
N GLU A 33 -9.39 8.21 -9.98
CA GLU A 33 -9.02 9.60 -9.64
C GLU A 33 -7.74 10.06 -10.36
N GLN A 34 -6.82 9.13 -10.64
CA GLN A 34 -5.61 9.38 -11.45
C GLN A 34 -5.86 9.26 -12.97
N GLY A 35 -7.11 9.09 -13.41
CA GLY A 35 -7.47 8.96 -14.82
C GLY A 35 -7.18 7.58 -15.43
N VAL A 36 -6.90 6.57 -14.60
CA VAL A 36 -6.66 5.19 -15.05
C VAL A 36 -7.91 4.34 -14.80
N VAL A 37 -8.46 3.79 -15.87
CA VAL A 37 -9.56 2.82 -15.78
C VAL A 37 -8.99 1.42 -15.80
N MET A 38 -9.28 0.65 -14.74
CA MET A 38 -8.87 -0.74 -14.62
C MET A 38 -9.59 -1.64 -15.64
N ASP A 39 -8.84 -2.58 -16.20
CA ASP A 39 -9.34 -3.71 -17.01
C ASP A 39 -9.30 -5.01 -16.19
N THR A 40 -8.11 -5.41 -15.75
CA THR A 40 -7.90 -6.67 -15.01
C THR A 40 -6.90 -6.52 -13.86
N VAL A 41 -6.89 -7.47 -12.94
CA VAL A 41 -5.91 -7.59 -11.85
C VAL A 41 -5.17 -8.92 -11.97
N ALA A 42 -3.84 -8.88 -11.90
CA ALA A 42 -3.01 -10.08 -11.86
C ALA A 42 -2.90 -10.57 -10.41
N VAL A 43 -3.89 -11.36 -10.00
CA VAL A 43 -4.03 -11.86 -8.61
C VAL A 43 -2.79 -12.62 -8.14
N GLN A 44 -2.21 -13.48 -8.99
CA GLN A 44 -1.01 -14.27 -8.67
C GLN A 44 0.25 -13.42 -8.45
N GLU A 45 0.26 -12.19 -8.95
CA GLU A 45 1.38 -11.23 -8.76
C GLU A 45 1.08 -10.20 -7.67
N SER A 46 -0.14 -10.24 -7.11
CA SER A 46 -0.57 -9.36 -6.02
C SER A 46 -0.31 -10.04 -4.67
N ARG A 47 -0.07 -9.27 -3.62
CA ARG A 47 0.20 -9.79 -2.26
C ARG A 47 -0.52 -8.95 -1.22
N TYR A 48 -0.86 -9.56 -0.09
CA TYR A 48 -1.53 -8.87 0.99
C TYR A 48 -1.14 -9.45 2.37
N LEU A 49 -1.08 -8.55 3.34
CA LEU A 49 -0.91 -8.81 4.77
C LEU A 49 -1.98 -8.01 5.52
N PRO A 50 -3.19 -8.56 5.70
CA PRO A 50 -4.27 -7.89 6.42
C PRO A 50 -3.92 -7.73 7.90
N PRO A 51 -4.37 -6.63 8.55
CA PRO A 51 -5.06 -5.48 7.96
C PRO A 51 -4.10 -4.40 7.43
N PHE A 52 -2.79 -4.69 7.36
CA PHE A 52 -1.74 -3.70 7.15
C PHE A 52 -1.63 -3.23 5.70
N VAL A 53 -1.41 -4.13 4.74
CA VAL A 53 -1.08 -3.75 3.36
C VAL A 53 -1.61 -4.74 2.32
N ALA A 54 -2.07 -4.22 1.19
CA ALA A 54 -2.33 -4.95 -0.04
C ALA A 54 -1.62 -4.24 -1.20
N VAL A 55 -0.88 -4.99 -2.01
CA VAL A 55 -0.22 -4.51 -3.22
C VAL A 55 -0.74 -5.27 -4.42
N TRP A 56 -1.18 -4.53 -5.43
CA TRP A 56 -1.93 -5.04 -6.58
C TRP A 56 -1.17 -4.76 -7.87
N LYS A 57 -1.06 -5.77 -8.73
CA LYS A 57 -0.70 -5.55 -10.13
C LYS A 57 -1.96 -5.40 -10.96
N ILE A 58 -2.18 -4.21 -11.48
CA ILE A 58 -3.40 -3.84 -12.20
C ILE A 58 -3.07 -3.51 -13.65
N ASN A 59 -3.85 -4.03 -14.59
CA ASN A 59 -3.79 -3.68 -16.00
C ASN A 59 -4.92 -2.70 -16.30
N GLY A 60 -4.60 -1.57 -16.90
CA GLY A 60 -5.57 -0.58 -17.36
C GLY A 60 -6.08 -0.90 -18.77
N ILE A 61 -7.24 -0.35 -19.12
CA ILE A 61 -7.79 -0.42 -20.48
C ILE A 61 -6.87 0.25 -21.52
N ASP A 62 -5.98 1.12 -21.07
CA ASP A 62 -4.95 1.80 -21.85
C ASP A 62 -3.77 0.88 -22.23
N ARG A 63 -3.85 -0.41 -21.89
CA ARG A 63 -2.81 -1.43 -22.09
C ARG A 63 -1.53 -1.15 -21.31
N LYS A 64 -1.58 -0.29 -20.29
CA LYS A 64 -0.49 -0.11 -19.33
C LYS A 64 -0.79 -0.89 -18.07
N SER A 65 0.25 -1.21 -17.34
CA SER A 65 0.16 -1.90 -16.05
C SER A 65 0.70 -1.00 -14.94
N TYR A 66 0.16 -1.20 -13.75
CA TYR A 66 0.36 -0.36 -12.59
C TYR A 66 0.53 -1.23 -11.34
N TRP A 67 1.32 -0.74 -10.40
CA TRP A 67 1.28 -1.18 -9.01
C TRP A 67 0.40 -0.22 -8.23
N ALA A 68 -0.56 -0.75 -7.47
CA ALA A 68 -1.35 0.02 -6.51
C ALA A 68 -1.12 -0.52 -5.10
N ILE A 69 -1.05 0.35 -4.10
CA ILE A 69 -0.90 -0.03 -2.69
C ILE A 69 -2.05 0.54 -1.85
N THR A 70 -2.65 -0.30 -1.00
CA THR A 70 -3.75 0.04 -0.10
C THR A 70 -3.58 -0.66 1.25
N GLY A 71 -4.41 -0.31 2.25
CA GLY A 71 -4.32 -0.82 3.63
C GLY A 71 -4.34 0.30 4.68
N ASP A 72 -3.71 0.04 5.83
CA ASP A 72 -3.43 1.03 6.90
C ASP A 72 -2.19 1.87 6.56
N LEU A 73 -2.24 2.49 5.38
CA LEU A 73 -1.17 3.31 4.83
C LEU A 73 -1.74 4.26 3.75
N PRO A 74 -0.98 5.28 3.32
CA PRO A 74 -1.35 6.10 2.18
C PRO A 74 -1.63 5.23 0.96
N THR A 75 -2.76 5.49 0.28
CA THR A 75 -3.02 4.86 -1.00
C THR A 75 -2.20 5.55 -2.07
N ASP A 76 -1.49 4.75 -2.87
CA ASP A 76 -0.62 5.26 -3.92
C ASP A 76 -0.57 4.29 -5.10
N VAL A 77 -0.16 4.81 -6.27
CA VAL A 77 -0.03 4.09 -7.53
C VAL A 77 1.30 4.45 -8.19
N MET A 78 1.91 3.47 -8.86
CA MET A 78 3.03 3.69 -9.76
C MET A 78 2.87 2.87 -11.04
N ALA A 79 3.53 3.29 -12.12
CA ALA A 79 3.63 2.47 -13.32
C ALA A 79 4.38 1.16 -13.02
N LEU A 80 4.07 0.09 -13.77
CA LEU A 80 4.75 -1.21 -13.65
C LEU A 80 6.28 -1.09 -13.77
N SER A 81 6.79 -0.15 -14.56
CA SER A 81 8.23 0.09 -14.70
C SER A 81 8.93 0.54 -13.42
N GLY A 82 8.18 0.97 -12.40
CA GLY A 82 8.73 1.35 -11.10
C GLY A 82 9.21 0.17 -10.24
N ALA A 83 8.74 -1.05 -10.53
CA ALA A 83 9.13 -2.24 -9.78
C ALA A 83 8.90 -3.55 -10.56
N ALA A 84 9.83 -4.49 -10.44
CA ALA A 84 9.78 -5.76 -11.18
C ALA A 84 8.72 -6.75 -10.64
N ASN A 85 8.35 -6.64 -9.37
CA ASN A 85 7.40 -7.53 -8.69
C ASN A 85 6.80 -6.82 -7.45
N ALA A 86 5.86 -7.46 -6.77
CA ALA A 86 5.19 -6.92 -5.58
C ALA A 86 6.17 -6.55 -4.44
N ARG A 87 7.26 -7.31 -4.27
CA ARG A 87 8.28 -7.05 -3.25
C ARG A 87 9.02 -5.76 -3.56
N GLU A 88 9.52 -5.63 -4.79
CA GLU A 88 10.15 -4.40 -5.25
C GLU A 88 9.18 -3.22 -5.27
N ALA A 89 7.88 -3.45 -5.46
CA ALA A 89 6.88 -2.39 -5.40
C ALA A 89 6.77 -1.78 -4.00
N LEU A 90 6.80 -2.59 -2.94
CA LEU A 90 6.83 -2.07 -1.57
C LEU A 90 8.08 -1.21 -1.32
N ARG A 91 9.24 -1.68 -1.77
CA ARG A 91 10.49 -0.92 -1.69
C ARG A 91 10.42 0.41 -2.45
N ALA A 92 9.82 0.40 -3.64
CA ALA A 92 9.64 1.61 -4.42
C ALA A 92 8.67 2.60 -3.76
N PHE A 93 7.57 2.13 -3.17
CA PHE A 93 6.63 2.97 -2.42
C PHE A 93 7.28 3.57 -1.16
N SER A 94 8.11 2.80 -0.44
CA SER A 94 8.79 3.31 0.76
C SER A 94 9.69 4.50 0.41
N PHE A 95 10.48 4.38 -0.65
CA PHE A 95 11.35 5.47 -1.08
C PHE A 95 10.56 6.68 -1.57
N ARG A 96 9.49 6.46 -2.34
CA ARG A 96 8.62 7.55 -2.80
C ARG A 96 8.04 8.35 -1.64
N TRP A 97 7.56 7.68 -0.59
CA TRP A 97 7.00 8.36 0.57
C TRP A 97 8.05 9.08 1.42
N GLN A 98 9.26 8.53 1.54
CA GLN A 98 10.39 9.23 2.17
C GLN A 98 10.75 10.51 1.42
N MET A 99 10.86 10.43 0.08
CA MET A 99 11.15 11.59 -0.76
C MET A 99 10.04 12.65 -0.66
N GLN A 100 8.77 12.23 -0.69
CA GLN A 100 7.63 13.12 -0.55
C GLN A 100 7.61 13.80 0.82
N ALA A 101 7.88 13.05 1.90
CA ALA A 101 8.01 13.61 3.24
C ALA A 101 9.12 14.66 3.31
N GLN A 102 10.29 14.38 2.72
CA GLN A 102 11.40 15.32 2.67
C GLN A 102 11.00 16.61 1.91
N GLN A 103 10.39 16.48 0.74
CA GLN A 103 9.94 17.63 -0.05
C GLN A 103 8.95 18.51 0.71
N LEU A 104 8.01 17.91 1.46
CA LEU A 104 7.05 18.64 2.29
C LEU A 104 7.72 19.35 3.48
N MET A 105 8.71 18.73 4.10
CA MET A 105 9.51 19.37 5.16
C MET A 105 10.31 20.56 4.62
N GLU A 106 10.95 20.41 3.46
CA GLU A 106 11.72 21.47 2.80
C GLU A 106 10.83 22.63 2.31
N ALA A 107 9.61 22.33 1.86
CA ALA A 107 8.60 23.32 1.50
C ALA A 107 8.07 24.11 2.71
N GLY A 108 8.45 23.72 3.93
CA GLY A 108 8.09 24.42 5.15
C GLY A 108 6.60 24.29 5.48
N VAL A 109 6.01 23.11 5.29
CA VAL A 109 4.64 22.83 5.71
C VAL A 109 4.49 23.06 7.23
N GLN A 110 3.72 24.08 7.63
CA GLN A 110 3.61 24.54 9.02
C GLN A 110 2.28 24.21 9.69
N ASP A 111 1.26 23.81 8.91
CA ASP A 111 -0.04 23.47 9.46
C ASP A 111 -0.03 22.04 10.04
N GLN A 112 -0.85 21.84 11.09
CA GLN A 112 -0.88 20.58 11.84
C GLN A 112 -1.20 19.38 10.93
N THR A 113 -2.15 19.55 9.99
CA THR A 113 -2.54 18.50 9.04
C THR A 113 -1.36 18.06 8.17
N GLY A 114 -0.61 19.02 7.63
CA GLY A 114 0.55 18.73 6.82
C GLY A 114 1.69 18.07 7.62
N ALA A 115 1.95 18.52 8.84
CA ALA A 115 2.93 17.90 9.72
C ALA A 115 2.58 16.44 10.09
N ASP A 116 1.29 16.16 10.32
CA ASP A 116 0.82 14.81 10.62
C ASP A 116 0.90 13.90 9.38
N TYR A 117 0.66 14.44 8.19
CA TYR A 117 0.83 13.71 6.94
C TYR A 117 2.30 13.35 6.67
N VAL A 118 3.24 14.27 6.94
CA VAL A 118 4.69 13.98 6.85
C VAL A 118 5.09 12.84 7.80
N LYS A 119 4.64 12.88 9.05
CA LYS A 119 4.90 11.81 10.02
C LYS A 119 4.31 10.47 9.57
N LEU A 120 3.11 10.49 9.01
CA LEU A 120 2.47 9.30 8.46
C LEU A 120 3.29 8.70 7.31
N LEU A 121 3.74 9.53 6.36
CA LEU A 121 4.57 9.07 5.23
C LEU A 121 5.87 8.41 5.72
N ILE A 122 6.59 9.05 6.64
CA ILE A 122 7.84 8.51 7.21
C ILE A 122 7.59 7.18 7.90
N SER A 123 6.61 7.13 8.81
CA SER A 123 6.32 5.94 9.59
C SER A 123 5.89 4.76 8.72
N ARG A 124 5.02 5.00 7.72
CA ARG A 124 4.57 3.93 6.83
C ARG A 124 5.67 3.49 5.88
N ALA A 125 6.53 4.39 5.40
CA ALA A 125 7.68 4.02 4.58
C ALA A 125 8.62 3.07 5.31
N GLU A 126 8.95 3.34 6.57
CA GLU A 126 9.78 2.47 7.40
C GLU A 126 9.16 1.09 7.58
N GLN A 127 7.86 1.02 7.90
CA GLN A 127 7.16 -0.25 8.14
C GLN A 127 7.06 -1.12 6.88
N ILE A 128 6.76 -0.54 5.71
CA ILE A 128 6.70 -1.33 4.48
C ILE A 128 8.09 -1.73 3.98
N TYR A 129 9.13 -0.95 4.29
CA TYR A 129 10.51 -1.33 4.00
C TYR A 129 10.95 -2.54 4.85
N GLN A 130 10.58 -2.56 6.14
CA GLN A 130 10.77 -3.74 6.98
C GLN A 130 10.04 -4.97 6.41
N LEU A 131 8.83 -4.80 5.89
CA LEU A 131 8.11 -5.90 5.23
C LEU A 131 8.78 -6.34 3.93
N PHE A 132 9.37 -5.42 3.17
CA PHE A 132 10.22 -5.75 2.02
C PHE A 132 11.43 -6.61 2.43
N GLU A 133 12.04 -6.36 3.58
CA GLU A 133 13.18 -7.14 4.10
C GLU A 133 12.77 -8.47 4.75
N ALA A 134 11.51 -8.62 5.17
CA ALA A 134 11.01 -9.81 5.85
C ALA A 134 10.82 -11.02 4.89
N ASP A 135 11.90 -11.78 4.65
CA ASP A 135 11.89 -12.95 3.77
C ASP A 135 10.80 -13.98 4.10
N ASP A 136 10.50 -14.19 5.39
CA ASP A 136 9.46 -15.12 5.82
C ASP A 136 8.08 -14.76 5.23
N PHE A 137 7.75 -13.48 5.12
CA PHE A 137 6.49 -13.04 4.50
C PHE A 137 6.45 -13.41 3.01
N TRP A 138 7.57 -13.25 2.30
CA TRP A 138 7.66 -13.52 0.87
C TRP A 138 7.74 -15.01 0.53
N ASN A 139 8.30 -15.82 1.44
CA ASN A 139 8.45 -17.26 1.26
C ASN A 139 7.22 -18.08 1.72
N SER A 140 6.36 -17.51 2.58
CA SER A 140 5.21 -18.21 3.18
C SER A 140 3.89 -18.03 2.41
N GLN A 141 3.84 -17.16 1.40
CA GLN A 141 2.62 -16.96 0.61
C GLN A 141 2.58 -17.91 -0.60
N PRO A 142 1.53 -18.74 -0.76
CA PRO A 142 1.37 -19.55 -1.97
C PRO A 142 1.28 -18.63 -3.20
N VAL A 143 1.99 -19.01 -4.26
CA VAL A 143 1.95 -18.40 -5.61
C VAL A 143 0.62 -18.67 -6.30
#